data_AF-A0A9X4KNP0-F1
#
_entry.id   AF-A0A9X4KNP0-F1
#
_cell.length_a   1.000
_cell.length_b   1.000
_cell.length_c   1.000
_cell.angle_alpha   90.00
_cell.angle_beta   90.00
_cell.angle_gamma   90.00
#
_symmetry.space_group_name_H-M   'P 1'
#
loop_
_entity.id
_entity.type
_entity.pdbx_description
1 polymer ?
#
loop_
_entity_poly.entity_id
_entity_poly.type
_entity_poly.pdbx_seq_one_letter_code
_entity_poly.pdbx_strand_id
1 'polypeptide(L)'
;MSAERLPGLREMYLEIKDELTKVITAGMLELNPDLREDELRKIAYRNLRRAGWQEPRMRLPTLLDSCRLEVYMHDTHPAECQFLDPELNKRLGRNPYLVAFTNRKTVMVLRADEEMETLRQAQRLAEESGFRTMAKRSVALMPSPVSDRVYWVRDGKAGLLPPLK
;
A
#
# COMPACT_ATOMS: atom_id res chain seq x y z
N MET A 1 -4.05 -17.95 -0.19
CA MET A 1 -3.31 -17.90 1.08
C MET A 1 -3.16 -16.45 1.48
N SER A 2 -3.43 -16.16 2.75
CA SER A 2 -3.71 -14.84 3.33
C SER A 2 -2.72 -13.75 2.93
N ALA A 3 -3.24 -12.60 2.51
CA ALA A 3 -2.55 -11.34 2.73
C ALA A 3 -2.37 -11.22 4.25
N GLU A 4 -1.15 -11.40 4.75
CA GLU A 4 -0.84 -11.19 6.16
C GLU A 4 -1.30 -9.77 6.54
N ARG A 5 -2.12 -9.68 7.60
CA ARG A 5 -2.66 -8.41 8.12
C ARG A 5 -1.50 -7.45 8.36
N LEU A 6 -1.44 -6.34 7.62
CA LEU A 6 -0.43 -5.32 7.85
C LEU A 6 -0.77 -4.50 9.10
N PRO A 7 0.08 -4.50 10.15
CA PRO A 7 -0.21 -3.79 11.37
C PRO A 7 -0.42 -2.29 11.13
N GLY A 8 -1.59 -1.77 11.47
CA GLY A 8 -1.93 -0.33 11.35
C GLY A 8 -2.74 0.05 10.12
N LEU A 9 -3.06 -0.89 9.24
CA LEU A 9 -4.08 -0.69 8.19
C LEU A 9 -5.42 -1.26 8.66
N ARG A 10 -6.51 -0.51 8.48
CA ARG A 10 -7.86 -1.05 8.77
C ARG A 10 -8.31 -1.97 7.63
N GLU A 11 -8.83 -3.14 7.96
CA GLU A 11 -9.46 -4.07 7.01
C GLU A 11 -10.70 -3.43 6.37
N MET A 12 -10.76 -3.46 5.04
CA MET A 12 -11.90 -3.01 4.27
C MET A 12 -12.15 -4.00 3.13
N TYR A 13 -13.39 -4.38 2.95
CA TYR A 13 -13.87 -5.18 1.84
C TYR A 13 -14.37 -4.24 0.74
N LEU A 14 -14.20 -4.64 -0.52
CA LEU A 14 -14.49 -3.76 -1.63
C LEU A 14 -15.47 -4.44 -2.58
N GLU A 15 -16.67 -3.89 -2.68
CA GLU A 15 -17.66 -4.30 -3.66
C GLU A 15 -17.67 -3.26 -4.78
N ILE A 16 -17.44 -3.69 -6.02
CA ILE A 16 -17.62 -2.82 -7.20
C ILE A 16 -18.76 -3.38 -8.02
N LYS A 17 -19.80 -2.57 -8.19
CA LYS A 17 -20.99 -2.87 -8.98
C LYS A 17 -21.39 -1.61 -9.74
N ASP A 18 -21.66 -1.73 -11.03
CA ASP A 18 -22.16 -0.64 -11.88
C ASP A 18 -21.29 0.64 -11.80
N GLU A 19 -19.97 0.48 -11.89
CA GLU A 19 -18.96 1.57 -11.78
C GLU A 19 -18.87 2.28 -10.42
N LEU A 20 -19.67 1.86 -9.44
CA LEU A 20 -19.63 2.37 -8.08
C LEU A 20 -18.77 1.48 -7.19
N THR A 21 -17.83 2.11 -6.45
CA THR A 21 -17.03 1.42 -5.43
C THR A 21 -17.67 1.60 -4.07
N LYS A 22 -18.09 0.49 -3.48
CA LYS A 22 -18.57 0.41 -2.11
C LYS A 22 -17.47 -0.17 -1.23
N VAL A 23 -17.09 0.61 -0.22
CA VAL A 23 -16.21 0.18 0.86
C VAL A 23 -17.09 -0.46 1.94
N ILE A 24 -16.91 -1.74 2.20
CA ILE A 24 -17.60 -2.52 3.23
C ILE A 24 -16.65 -2.68 4.41
N THR A 25 -17.03 -2.17 5.57
CA THR A 25 -16.25 -2.32 6.81
C THR A 25 -16.62 -3.63 7.53
N ALA A 26 -15.79 -4.06 8.49
CA ALA A 26 -16.12 -5.22 9.34
C ALA A 26 -17.50 -5.06 10.02
N GLY A 27 -17.80 -3.87 10.56
CA GLY A 27 -19.12 -3.59 11.15
C GLY A 27 -20.28 -3.65 10.14
N MET A 28 -20.04 -3.39 8.85
CA MET A 28 -21.08 -3.57 7.82
C MET A 28 -21.33 -5.05 7.49
N LEU A 29 -20.33 -5.92 7.64
CA LEU A 29 -20.53 -7.38 7.52
C LEU A 29 -21.33 -7.94 8.70
N GLU A 30 -21.05 -7.46 9.91
CA GLU A 30 -21.82 -7.83 11.12
C GLU A 30 -23.31 -7.48 10.99
N LEU A 31 -23.62 -6.39 10.29
CA LEU A 31 -24.99 -5.94 10.03
C LEU A 31 -25.65 -6.63 8.82
N ASN A 32 -24.92 -7.43 8.04
CA ASN A 32 -25.42 -8.08 6.82
C ASN A 32 -24.92 -9.54 6.73
N PRO A 33 -25.51 -10.47 7.49
CA PRO A 33 -25.03 -11.84 7.62
C PRO A 33 -25.06 -12.67 6.32
N ASP A 34 -25.84 -12.25 5.32
CA ASP A 34 -25.88 -12.89 4.01
C ASP A 34 -24.63 -12.60 3.16
N LEU A 35 -23.87 -11.55 3.50
CA LEU A 35 -22.63 -11.20 2.80
C LEU A 35 -21.45 -11.96 3.40
N ARG A 36 -21.00 -12.99 2.68
CA ARG A 36 -19.80 -13.74 3.07
C ARG A 36 -18.54 -12.97 2.71
N GLU A 37 -17.68 -12.77 3.70
CA GLU A 37 -16.39 -12.09 3.59
C GLU A 37 -15.57 -12.57 2.39
N ASP A 38 -15.46 -13.90 2.23
CA ASP A 38 -14.68 -14.52 1.16
C ASP A 38 -15.23 -14.25 -0.24
N GLU A 39 -16.54 -14.08 -0.38
CA GLU A 39 -17.17 -13.77 -1.67
C GLU A 39 -16.91 -12.33 -2.07
N LEU A 40 -17.06 -11.40 -1.12
CA LEU A 40 -16.74 -9.99 -1.34
C LEU A 40 -15.27 -9.79 -1.66
N ARG A 41 -14.38 -10.49 -0.95
CA ARG A 41 -12.94 -10.48 -1.22
C ARG A 41 -12.63 -11.00 -2.63
N LYS A 42 -13.27 -12.09 -3.08
CA LYS A 42 -13.13 -12.61 -4.45
C LYS A 42 -13.61 -11.60 -5.50
N ILE A 43 -14.72 -10.92 -5.25
CA ILE A 43 -15.25 -9.88 -6.16
C ILE A 43 -14.29 -8.70 -6.24
N ALA A 44 -13.82 -8.19 -5.10
CA ALA A 44 -12.80 -7.14 -5.01
C ALA A 44 -11.58 -7.46 -5.87
N TYR A 45 -10.96 -8.63 -5.64
CA TYR A 45 -9.76 -9.04 -6.36
C TYR A 45 -10.01 -9.25 -7.86
N ARG A 46 -11.16 -9.80 -8.26
CA ARG A 46 -11.49 -9.94 -9.68
C ARG A 46 -11.60 -8.58 -10.36
N ASN A 47 -12.21 -7.62 -9.70
CA ASN A 47 -12.42 -6.29 -10.26
C ASN A 47 -11.10 -5.49 -10.31
N LEU A 48 -10.26 -5.57 -9.27
CA LEU A 48 -8.91 -5.01 -9.29
C LEU A 48 -8.05 -5.60 -10.41
N ARG A 49 -8.10 -6.92 -10.61
CA ARG A 49 -7.40 -7.58 -11.73
C ARG A 49 -7.90 -7.13 -13.10
N ARG A 50 -9.21 -6.89 -13.24
CA ARG A 50 -9.80 -6.32 -14.48
C ARG A 50 -9.36 -4.89 -14.73
N ALA A 51 -9.27 -4.06 -13.69
CA ALA A 51 -8.77 -2.69 -13.79
C ALA A 51 -7.27 -2.65 -14.13
N GLY A 52 -6.53 -3.70 -13.76
CA GLY A 52 -5.11 -3.86 -14.08
C GLY A 52 -4.18 -3.10 -13.15
N TRP A 53 -2.89 -3.14 -13.48
CA TRP A 53 -1.84 -2.44 -12.74
C TRP A 53 -1.79 -0.95 -13.12
N GLN A 54 -1.72 -0.07 -12.13
CA GLN A 54 -1.59 1.36 -12.38
C GLN A 54 -0.15 1.84 -12.18
N GLU A 55 0.33 2.65 -13.12
CA GLU A 55 1.61 3.32 -13.03
C GLU A 55 1.54 4.50 -12.03
N PRO A 56 2.68 4.87 -11.40
CA PRO A 56 2.71 6.03 -10.51
C PRO A 56 2.38 7.31 -11.29
N ARG A 57 1.54 8.16 -10.70
CA ARG A 57 1.20 9.46 -11.31
C ARG A 57 2.34 10.46 -11.20
N MET A 58 3.18 10.32 -10.18
CA MET A 58 4.26 11.24 -9.91
C MET A 58 5.51 10.48 -9.47
N ARG A 59 6.66 10.95 -9.94
CA ARG A 59 7.98 10.52 -9.46
C ARG A 59 8.67 11.74 -8.87
N LEU A 60 9.06 11.64 -7.62
CA LEU A 60 9.67 12.72 -6.85
C LEU A 60 11.11 12.35 -6.49
N PRO A 61 12.03 13.33 -6.49
CA PRO A 61 13.36 13.15 -5.93
C PRO A 61 13.25 12.93 -4.42
N THR A 62 14.25 12.26 -3.85
CA THR A 62 14.38 12.09 -2.40
C THR A 62 15.63 12.80 -1.91
N LEU A 63 15.94 12.70 -0.61
CA LEU A 63 17.19 13.25 -0.08
C LEU A 63 18.43 12.47 -0.54
N LEU A 64 18.24 11.25 -1.04
CA LEU A 64 19.29 10.42 -1.63
C LEU A 64 19.07 10.26 -3.13
N ASP A 65 20.09 10.54 -3.94
CA ASP A 65 20.03 10.39 -5.39
C ASP A 65 19.88 8.93 -5.83
N SER A 66 20.29 7.97 -4.98
CA SER A 66 20.10 6.53 -5.17
C SER A 66 18.64 6.08 -5.00
N CYS A 67 17.75 6.98 -4.59
CA CYS A 67 16.38 6.68 -4.23
C CYS A 67 15.40 7.52 -5.05
N ARG A 68 14.30 6.87 -5.47
CA ARG A 68 13.16 7.51 -6.13
C ARG A 68 11.88 7.26 -5.35
N LEU A 69 11.09 8.32 -5.21
CA LEU A 69 9.76 8.24 -4.63
C LEU A 69 8.73 8.17 -5.76
N GLU A 70 7.95 7.10 -5.78
CA GLU A 70 6.83 6.90 -6.70
C GLU A 70 5.52 7.13 -5.92
N VAL A 71 4.67 8.02 -6.42
CA VAL A 71 3.37 8.33 -5.82
C VAL A 71 2.26 7.80 -6.72
N TYR A 72 1.49 6.88 -6.18
CA TYR A 72 0.34 6.26 -6.80
C TYR A 72 -0.92 6.92 -6.27
N MET A 73 -1.82 7.29 -7.17
CA MET A 73 -3.09 7.91 -6.82
C MET A 73 -4.26 7.20 -7.50
N HIS A 74 -5.31 6.92 -6.74
CA HIS A 74 -6.49 6.22 -7.25
C HIS A 74 -7.78 6.92 -6.82
N ASP A 75 -8.67 7.11 -7.80
CA ASP A 75 -9.88 7.89 -7.60
C ASP A 75 -11.08 6.99 -7.24
N THR A 76 -11.11 5.77 -7.79
CA THR A 76 -12.21 4.80 -7.63
C THR A 76 -11.94 3.62 -6.68
N HIS A 77 -10.72 3.15 -6.44
CA HIS A 77 -10.42 2.05 -5.52
C HIS A 77 -9.36 2.48 -4.49
N PRO A 78 -9.33 1.90 -3.28
CA PRO A 78 -8.24 2.11 -2.36
C PRO A 78 -6.92 1.69 -3.00
N ALA A 79 -6.01 2.65 -3.15
CA ALA A 79 -4.77 2.46 -3.89
C ALA A 79 -3.89 1.38 -3.24
N GLU A 80 -4.03 1.16 -1.93
CA GLU A 80 -3.34 0.11 -1.19
C GLU A 80 -3.62 -1.30 -1.72
N CYS A 81 -4.81 -1.56 -2.27
CA CYS A 81 -5.21 -2.90 -2.67
C CYS A 81 -4.35 -3.49 -3.80
N GLN A 82 -3.74 -2.64 -4.65
CA GLN A 82 -2.83 -3.08 -5.71
C GLN A 82 -1.50 -3.63 -5.15
N PHE A 83 -1.10 -3.20 -3.95
CA PHE A 83 0.13 -3.62 -3.29
C PHE A 83 -0.07 -4.86 -2.41
N LEU A 84 -1.31 -5.10 -1.99
CA LEU A 84 -1.69 -6.23 -1.13
C LEU A 84 -2.12 -7.46 -1.94
N ASP A 85 -2.41 -7.33 -3.24
CA ASP A 85 -2.70 -8.46 -4.13
C ASP A 85 -1.39 -9.05 -4.69
N PRO A 86 -1.03 -10.32 -4.38
CA PRO A 86 0.18 -10.93 -4.88
C PRO A 86 0.27 -11.02 -6.40
N GLU A 87 -0.84 -11.12 -7.13
CA GLU A 87 -0.82 -11.19 -8.60
C GLU A 87 -0.48 -9.83 -9.23
N LEU A 88 -0.97 -8.74 -8.64
CA LEU A 88 -0.69 -7.37 -9.08
C LEU A 88 0.71 -6.93 -8.64
N ASN A 89 1.10 -7.26 -7.41
CA ASN A 89 2.41 -6.95 -6.84
C ASN A 89 3.57 -7.63 -7.62
N LYS A 90 3.33 -8.74 -8.33
CA LYS A 90 4.34 -9.33 -9.24
C LYS A 90 4.98 -8.32 -10.21
N ARG A 91 4.26 -7.26 -10.62
CA ARG A 91 4.79 -6.19 -11.47
C ARG A 91 5.74 -5.23 -10.76
N LEU A 92 5.60 -5.07 -9.44
CA LEU A 92 6.56 -4.28 -8.65
C LEU A 92 7.92 -4.97 -8.54
N GLY A 93 7.95 -6.29 -8.75
CA GLY A 93 9.04 -7.01 -9.39
C GLY A 93 10.40 -6.99 -8.68
N ARG A 94 10.70 -8.14 -8.04
CA ARG A 94 12.02 -8.67 -7.60
C ARG A 94 12.81 -7.89 -6.55
N ASN A 95 12.85 -6.57 -6.63
CA ASN A 95 13.67 -5.79 -5.70
C ASN A 95 12.84 -5.34 -4.50
N PRO A 96 13.39 -5.43 -3.28
CA PRO A 96 12.71 -4.93 -2.11
C PRO A 96 12.43 -3.43 -2.23
N TYR A 97 11.31 -2.98 -1.69
CA TYR A 97 10.90 -1.58 -1.71
C TYR A 97 10.24 -1.17 -0.39
N LEU A 98 10.16 0.13 -0.13
CA LEU A 98 9.40 0.65 0.99
C LEU A 98 8.08 1.23 0.52
N VAL A 99 7.04 1.08 1.32
CA VAL A 99 5.70 1.60 1.01
C VAL A 99 5.07 2.26 2.22
N ALA A 100 4.34 3.35 2.00
CA ALA A 100 3.54 4.04 2.99
C ALA A 100 2.13 4.31 2.44
N PHE A 101 1.12 3.95 3.22
CA PHE A 101 -0.30 4.12 2.89
C PHE A 101 -0.85 5.33 3.64
N THR A 102 -0.51 6.52 3.14
CA THR A 102 -0.77 7.79 3.85
C THR A 102 -2.26 8.12 3.95
N ASN A 103 -3.03 7.83 2.90
CA ASN A 103 -4.49 7.82 2.91
C ASN A 103 -5.01 6.71 1.96
N ARG A 104 -6.34 6.63 1.78
CA ARG A 104 -6.97 5.61 0.93
C ARG A 104 -6.78 5.81 -0.56
N LYS A 105 -6.40 7.01 -0.99
CA LYS A 105 -6.26 7.34 -2.42
C LYS A 105 -4.80 7.44 -2.85
N THR A 106 -3.87 7.53 -1.92
CA THR A 106 -2.47 7.87 -2.16
C THR A 106 -1.56 6.88 -1.48
N VAL A 107 -0.74 6.21 -2.28
CA VAL A 107 0.32 5.30 -1.82
C VAL A 107 1.66 5.85 -2.27
N MET A 108 2.61 5.88 -1.34
CA MET A 108 3.97 6.31 -1.58
C MET A 108 4.87 5.09 -1.57
N VAL A 109 5.71 4.93 -2.59
CA VAL A 109 6.65 3.84 -2.73
C VAL A 109 8.06 4.40 -2.89
N LEU A 110 8.96 4.03 -2.01
CA LEU A 110 10.39 4.31 -2.18
C LEU A 110 11.04 3.12 -2.89
N ARG A 111 11.70 3.40 -4.01
CA ARG A 111 12.63 2.46 -4.64
C ARG A 111 14.04 2.99 -4.52
N ALA A 112 14.98 2.07 -4.39
CA ALA A 112 16.40 2.37 -4.33
C ALA A 112 17.15 1.55 -5.37
N ASP A 113 18.21 2.13 -5.92
CA ASP A 113 19.17 1.43 -6.77
C ASP A 113 20.21 0.67 -5.93
N GLU A 114 20.40 1.06 -4.66
CA GLU A 114 21.22 0.35 -3.68
C GLU A 114 20.48 -0.82 -3.02
N GLU A 115 21.24 -1.74 -2.40
CA GLU A 115 20.70 -2.94 -1.77
C GLU A 115 19.76 -2.63 -0.59
N MET A 116 18.61 -3.33 -0.57
CA MET A 116 17.61 -3.26 0.49
C MET A 116 17.24 -4.66 0.99
N GLU A 117 18.23 -5.56 1.08
CA GLU A 117 18.02 -6.99 1.38
C GLU A 117 17.90 -7.29 2.88
N THR A 118 18.47 -6.42 3.72
CA THR A 118 18.46 -6.55 5.17
C THR A 118 17.57 -5.51 5.82
N LEU A 119 17.03 -5.85 7.00
CA LEU A 119 16.26 -4.92 7.82
C LEU A 119 17.03 -3.62 8.08
N ARG A 120 18.33 -3.71 8.39
CA ARG A 120 19.16 -2.55 8.69
C ARG A 120 19.35 -1.63 7.47
N GLN A 121 19.56 -2.20 6.27
CA GLN A 121 19.61 -1.43 5.03
C GLN A 121 18.28 -0.72 4.75
N ALA A 122 17.15 -1.44 4.87
CA ALA A 122 15.82 -0.86 4.69
C ALA A 122 15.55 0.28 5.69
N GLN A 123 15.93 0.10 6.96
CA GLN A 123 15.81 1.15 7.98
C GLN A 123 16.65 2.38 7.63
N ARG A 124 17.93 2.17 7.30
CA ARG A 124 18.85 3.26 6.91
C ARG A 124 18.27 4.04 5.74
N LEU A 125 17.86 3.35 4.68
CA LEU A 125 17.25 3.96 3.49
C LEU A 125 16.00 4.76 3.83
N ALA A 126 15.14 4.25 4.72
CA ALA A 126 13.92 4.95 5.12
C ALA A 126 14.18 6.28 5.83
N GLU A 127 15.25 6.36 6.64
CA GLU A 127 15.64 7.58 7.35
C GLU A 127 16.42 8.53 6.45
N GLU A 128 17.49 8.04 5.79
CA GLU A 128 18.43 8.87 5.03
C GLU A 128 17.80 9.46 3.76
N SER A 129 16.90 8.73 3.09
CA SER A 129 16.14 9.28 1.96
C SER A 129 15.08 10.30 2.37
N GLY A 130 14.81 10.43 3.68
CA GLY A 130 13.72 11.25 4.23
C GLY A 130 12.33 10.61 4.08
N PHE A 131 12.22 9.37 3.60
CA PHE A 131 10.95 8.71 3.31
C PHE A 131 9.99 8.67 4.50
N ARG A 132 10.49 8.36 5.71
CA ARG A 132 9.65 8.40 6.93
C ARG A 132 9.10 9.78 7.22
N THR A 133 9.94 10.81 7.09
CA THR A 133 9.54 12.20 7.31
C THR A 133 8.48 12.61 6.30
N MET A 134 8.64 12.20 5.04
CA MET A 134 7.63 12.43 4.01
C MET A 134 6.31 11.72 4.33
N ALA A 135 6.34 10.43 4.70
CA ALA A 135 5.14 9.70 5.09
C ALA A 135 4.38 10.38 6.25
N LYS A 136 5.09 10.77 7.31
CA LYS A 136 4.53 11.50 8.46
C LYS A 136 3.90 12.83 8.06
N ARG A 137 4.60 13.63 7.25
CA ARG A 137 4.10 14.93 6.78
C ARG A 137 2.89 14.77 5.87
N SER A 138 2.93 13.82 4.95
CA SER A 138 1.80 13.53 4.06
C SER A 138 0.55 13.14 4.85
N VAL A 139 0.68 12.26 5.85
CA VAL A 139 -0.45 11.88 6.72
C VAL A 139 -1.05 13.09 7.44
N ALA A 140 -0.22 14.00 7.95
CA ALA A 140 -0.69 15.19 8.65
C ALA A 140 -1.45 16.18 7.74
N LEU A 141 -1.19 16.14 6.43
CA LEU A 141 -1.76 17.08 5.46
C LEU A 141 -2.93 16.50 4.66
N MET A 142 -3.08 15.17 4.63
CA MET A 142 -4.07 14.50 3.78
C MET A 142 -5.44 14.39 4.46
N PRO A 143 -6.55 14.52 3.70
CA PRO A 143 -7.87 14.21 4.22
C PRO A 143 -7.99 12.71 4.51
N SER A 144 -8.65 12.36 5.62
CA SER A 144 -8.89 10.97 6.06
C SER A 144 -7.60 10.11 6.11
N PRO A 145 -6.64 10.46 6.98
CA PRO A 145 -5.37 9.76 7.09
C PRO A 145 -5.56 8.28 7.47
N VAL A 146 -4.68 7.42 6.96
CA VAL A 146 -4.69 5.99 7.24
C VAL A 146 -3.54 5.61 8.16
N SER A 147 -2.29 5.79 7.73
CA SER A 147 -1.13 5.46 8.54
C SER A 147 0.12 6.18 8.07
N ASP A 148 0.96 6.61 9.01
CA ASP A 148 2.31 7.14 8.77
C ASP A 148 3.38 6.04 8.81
N ARG A 149 2.95 4.80 9.04
CA ARG A 149 3.84 3.64 9.11
C ARG A 149 4.43 3.35 7.74
N VAL A 150 5.70 3.01 7.77
CA VAL A 150 6.43 2.50 6.62
C VAL A 150 6.51 0.99 6.71
N TYR A 151 6.26 0.33 5.58
CA TYR A 151 6.34 -1.10 5.42
C TYR A 151 7.47 -1.41 4.44
N TRP A 152 8.22 -2.46 4.72
CA TRP A 152 9.22 -3.02 3.81
C TRP A 152 8.60 -4.22 3.11
N VAL A 153 8.62 -4.19 1.78
CA VAL A 153 8.10 -5.27 0.95
C VAL A 153 9.25 -6.02 0.31
N ARG A 154 9.30 -7.33 0.55
CA ARG A 154 10.27 -8.25 -0.03
C ARG A 154 9.56 -9.55 -0.42
N ASP A 155 9.86 -10.08 -1.60
CA ASP A 155 9.25 -11.31 -2.12
C ASP A 155 7.71 -11.27 -2.12
N GLY A 156 7.13 -10.09 -2.37
CA GLY A 156 5.68 -9.87 -2.34
C GLY A 156 5.05 -9.89 -0.95
N LYS A 157 5.85 -9.95 0.11
CA LYS A 157 5.40 -9.88 1.51
C LYS A 157 5.77 -8.54 2.13
N ALA A 158 4.78 -7.86 2.69
CA ALA A 158 4.95 -6.59 3.36
C ALA A 158 5.07 -6.82 4.89
N GLY A 159 6.06 -6.20 5.51
CA GLY A 159 6.27 -6.20 6.96
C GLY A 159 6.43 -4.79 7.49
N LEU A 160 5.97 -4.53 8.72
CA LEU A 160 6.19 -3.22 9.35
C LEU A 160 7.69 -2.96 9.50
N LEU A 161 8.15 -1.79 9.02
CA LEU A 161 9.54 -1.38 9.16
C LEU A 161 9.72 -0.52 10.43
N PRO A 162 10.29 -1.06 11.52
CA PRO A 162 10.56 -0.29 12.73
C PRO A 162 11.58 0.82 12.47
N PRO A 163 11.52 1.97 13.19
CA PRO A 163 12.51 3.04 13.06
C PRO A 163 13.92 2.54 13.35
N LEU A 164 14.93 3.20 12.77
CA LEU A 164 16.32 2.94 13.12
C LEU A 164 16.53 3.30 14.60
N LYS A 165 17.10 2.38 15.39
CA LYS A 165 17.44 2.61 16.80
C LYS A 165 18.83 3.21 16.92
#